data_AF-A0A401TXE0-F1
#
_entry.id   AF-A0A401TXE0-F1
#
_cell.length_a   1.000
_cell.length_b   1.000
_cell.length_c   1.000
_cell.angle_alpha   90.00
_cell.angle_beta   90.00
_cell.angle_gamma   90.00
#
_symmetry.space_group_name_H-M   'P 1'
#
loop_
_entity.id
_entity.type
_entity.pdbx_description
1 polymer ?
#
loop_
_entity_poly.entity_id
_entity_poly.type
_entity_poly.pdbx_seq_one_letter_code
_entity_poly.pdbx_strand_id
1 'polypeptide(L)'
;LGQFTAGPVLAQDWDHHHHGHETRTPIKHVIVIIGENRSFDHVFATYVPERRDQSVFNLLSQGIVKLDASKNAIPGPNFEKAHQQAALDNGPSDAFLLSPPKQNFPKDQLPSPQVGGPKVSYIPNKCGSSPITTCEASLVLAQQSESGLPAEYYQYLLTGGTGQTSHTPDQRISNVNALPAGPFQLTNGDAMPYDSYSASPVHRFYQMWQQL
;
A
#
# COMPACT_ATOMS: atom_id res chain seq x y z
N LEU A 1 3.89 -4.82 -38.26
CA LEU A 1 4.23 -3.40 -37.94
C LEU A 1 2.93 -2.61 -38.01
N GLY A 2 2.17 -2.56 -36.91
CA GLY A 2 0.96 -1.74 -36.81
C GLY A 2 1.26 -0.58 -35.88
N GLN A 3 1.42 0.63 -36.42
CA GLN A 3 1.59 1.85 -35.64
C GLN A 3 0.25 2.20 -34.97
N PHE A 4 0.24 2.25 -33.64
CA PHE A 4 -0.80 2.96 -32.90
C PHE A 4 -0.41 4.44 -32.87
N THR A 5 -1.28 5.30 -33.38
CA THR A 5 -1.17 6.76 -33.23
C THR A 5 -2.32 7.20 -32.34
N ALA A 6 -2.01 7.85 -31.22
CA ALA A 6 -2.99 8.53 -30.37
C ALA A 6 -2.93 10.02 -30.72
N GLY A 7 -3.97 10.54 -31.38
CA GLY A 7 -4.14 11.97 -31.58
C GLY A 7 -4.70 12.65 -30.33
N PRO A 8 -4.50 13.98 -30.16
CA PRO A 8 -5.13 14.71 -29.08
C PRO A 8 -6.65 14.66 -29.22
N VAL A 9 -7.34 14.39 -28.11
CA VAL A 9 -8.79 14.53 -28.04
C VAL A 9 -9.11 16.03 -28.07
N LEU A 10 -9.52 16.52 -29.23
CA LEU A 10 -10.12 17.85 -29.32
C LEU A 10 -11.50 17.77 -28.67
N ALA A 11 -11.68 18.50 -27.57
CA ALA A 11 -12.98 18.69 -26.96
C ALA A 11 -13.88 19.41 -27.98
N GLN A 12 -14.83 18.66 -28.52
CA GLN A 12 -15.87 19.21 -29.37
C GLN A 12 -16.86 19.92 -28.43
N ASP A 13 -17.13 21.20 -28.69
CA ASP A 13 -18.07 21.99 -27.90
C ASP A 13 -19.48 21.58 -28.33
N TRP A 14 -20.09 20.71 -27.53
CA TRP A 14 -21.48 20.28 -27.73
C TRP A 14 -22.37 21.19 -26.88
N ASP A 15 -23.19 21.97 -27.56
CA ASP A 15 -24.19 22.85 -26.98
C ASP A 15 -25.19 21.99 -26.17
N HIS A 16 -24.99 21.93 -24.85
CA HIS A 16 -25.77 21.07 -23.96
C HIS A 16 -26.72 21.91 -23.10
N HIS A 17 -27.98 21.95 -23.52
CA HIS A 17 -29.09 22.21 -22.61
C HIS A 17 -29.07 21.17 -21.48
N HIS A 18 -28.58 21.57 -20.31
CA HIS A 18 -28.48 20.71 -19.13
C HIS A 18 -29.86 20.52 -18.46
N HIS A 19 -30.56 19.45 -18.83
CA HIS A 19 -31.66 18.89 -18.03
C HIS A 19 -31.12 17.85 -17.04
N GLY A 20 -30.23 18.26 -16.12
CA GLY A 20 -29.68 17.41 -15.07
C GLY A 20 -29.92 18.03 -13.69
N HIS A 21 -30.46 17.26 -12.75
CA HIS A 21 -30.67 17.69 -11.37
C HIS A 21 -29.39 18.27 -10.75
N GLU A 22 -29.50 19.40 -10.03
CA GLU A 22 -28.38 19.99 -9.29
C GLU A 22 -27.80 18.97 -8.31
N THR A 23 -26.51 18.67 -8.47
CA THR A 23 -25.78 17.80 -7.54
C THR A 23 -25.57 18.54 -6.21
N ARG A 24 -25.69 17.83 -5.08
CA ARG A 24 -25.50 18.41 -3.74
C ARG A 24 -24.12 19.02 -3.52
N THR A 25 -23.12 18.61 -4.31
CA THR A 25 -21.81 19.28 -4.38
C THR A 25 -21.51 19.68 -5.84
N PRO A 26 -20.66 20.69 -6.08
CA PRO A 26 -20.24 21.08 -7.44
C PRO A 26 -19.44 20.02 -8.21
N ILE A 27 -19.16 18.86 -7.61
CA ILE A 27 -18.35 17.80 -8.20
C ILE A 27 -19.19 17.07 -9.26
N LYS A 28 -18.85 17.25 -10.54
CA LYS A 28 -19.54 16.62 -11.68
C LYS A 28 -18.94 15.27 -12.10
N HIS A 29 -17.62 15.11 -11.93
CA HIS A 29 -16.89 13.90 -12.31
C HIS A 29 -15.86 13.56 -11.23
N VAL A 30 -15.77 12.28 -10.87
CA VAL A 30 -14.77 11.75 -9.95
C VAL A 30 -14.15 10.51 -10.59
N ILE A 31 -12.82 10.46 -10.61
CA ILE A 31 -12.06 9.26 -10.92
C ILE A 31 -11.36 8.87 -9.62
N VAL A 32 -11.64 7.65 -9.14
CA VAL A 32 -10.98 7.09 -7.96
C VAL A 32 -10.07 5.96 -8.42
N ILE A 33 -8.77 6.10 -8.17
CA ILE A 33 -7.78 5.07 -8.45
C ILE A 33 -7.29 4.54 -7.10
N ILE A 34 -7.65 3.30 -6.78
CA ILE A 34 -7.18 2.62 -5.57
C ILE A 34 -6.27 1.48 -6.03
N GLY A 35 -5.05 1.46 -5.51
CA GLY A 35 -4.13 0.36 -5.76
C GLY A 35 -4.73 -0.97 -5.29
N GLU A 36 -4.45 -2.05 -6.02
CA GLU A 36 -4.88 -3.39 -5.64
C GLU A 36 -4.44 -3.73 -4.20
N ASN A 37 -5.29 -4.44 -3.46
CA ASN A 37 -5.03 -4.90 -2.09
C ASN A 37 -4.69 -3.78 -1.08
N ARG A 38 -5.05 -2.53 -1.37
CA ARG A 38 -4.98 -1.41 -0.42
C ARG A 38 -6.37 -1.14 0.15
N SER A 39 -6.53 -1.41 1.45
CA SER A 39 -7.75 -1.03 2.18
C SER A 39 -7.82 0.49 2.40
N PHE A 40 -8.99 0.99 2.81
CA PHE A 40 -9.15 2.37 3.22
C PHE A 40 -8.11 2.79 4.28
N ASP A 41 -7.87 1.94 5.29
CA ASP A 41 -6.90 2.23 6.34
C ASP A 41 -5.45 2.27 5.83
N HIS A 42 -5.10 1.54 4.76
CA HIS A 42 -3.76 1.67 4.18
C HIS A 42 -3.46 3.08 3.67
N VAL A 43 -4.46 3.75 3.11
CA VAL A 43 -4.30 5.06 2.46
C VAL A 43 -4.65 6.19 3.42
N PHE A 44 -5.67 5.99 4.27
CA PHE A 44 -6.29 7.05 5.05
C PHE A 44 -6.25 6.84 6.56
N ALA A 45 -5.58 5.81 7.11
CA ALA A 45 -5.58 5.55 8.56
C ALA A 45 -5.24 6.77 9.42
N THR A 46 -4.29 7.59 8.97
CA THR A 46 -3.79 8.78 9.68
C THR A 46 -4.10 10.09 8.97
N TYR A 47 -4.92 10.06 7.92
CA TYR A 47 -5.31 11.26 7.19
C TYR A 47 -6.07 12.23 8.10
N VAL A 48 -5.74 13.51 7.99
CA VAL A 48 -6.44 14.60 8.67
C VAL A 48 -6.94 15.56 7.59
N PRO A 49 -8.27 15.76 7.48
CA PRO A 49 -8.83 16.73 6.54
C PRO A 49 -8.28 18.14 6.82
N GLU A 50 -7.92 18.88 5.77
CA GLU A 50 -7.39 20.25 5.90
C GLU A 50 -8.45 21.23 6.43
N ARG A 51 -9.71 21.03 6.02
CA ARG A 51 -10.82 21.89 6.39
C ARG A 51 -11.49 21.36 7.65
N ARG A 52 -11.69 22.24 8.62
CA ARG A 52 -12.19 21.89 9.97
C ARG A 52 -13.62 21.35 10.00
N ASP A 53 -14.42 21.63 8.98
CA ASP A 53 -15.80 21.16 8.82
C ASP A 53 -15.87 19.78 8.15
N GLN A 54 -14.74 19.24 7.70
CA GLN A 54 -14.65 17.90 7.14
C GLN A 54 -14.23 16.89 8.20
N SER A 55 -14.81 15.69 8.13
CA SER A 55 -14.50 14.57 9.01
C SER A 55 -14.17 13.34 8.21
N VAL A 56 -13.30 12.49 8.76
CA VAL A 56 -12.97 11.17 8.22
C VAL A 56 -13.13 10.14 9.34
N PHE A 57 -13.63 8.95 8.99
CA PHE A 57 -13.74 7.82 9.92
C PHE A 57 -12.57 6.86 9.65
N ASN A 58 -11.43 7.14 10.27
CA ASN A 58 -10.19 6.36 10.14
C ASN A 58 -9.61 5.96 11.52
N LEU A 59 -8.57 5.13 11.52
CA LEU A 59 -7.92 4.65 12.75
C LEU A 59 -7.52 5.79 13.70
N LEU A 60 -7.02 6.92 13.17
CA LEU A 60 -6.62 8.08 13.97
C LEU A 60 -7.83 8.78 14.61
N SER A 61 -8.87 9.09 13.84
CA SER A 61 -10.10 9.73 14.33
C SER A 61 -10.84 8.88 15.35
N GLN A 62 -10.72 7.55 15.23
CA GLN A 62 -11.28 6.57 16.16
C GLN A 62 -10.42 6.35 17.40
N GLY A 63 -9.23 6.97 17.49
CA GLY A 63 -8.28 6.80 18.59
C GLY A 63 -7.70 5.40 18.69
N ILE A 64 -7.81 4.59 17.64
CA ILE A 64 -7.20 3.25 17.54
C ILE A 64 -5.68 3.40 17.44
N VAL A 65 -5.24 4.38 16.65
CA VAL A 65 -3.86 4.86 16.64
C VAL A 65 -3.79 6.32 17.09
N LYS A 66 -2.61 6.74 17.53
CA LYS A 66 -2.25 8.15 17.74
C LYS A 66 -0.91 8.42 17.07
N LEU A 67 -0.59 9.69 16.85
CA LEU A 67 0.70 10.10 16.30
C LEU A 67 1.68 10.42 17.44
N ASP A 68 2.92 9.96 17.31
CA ASP A 68 4.03 10.40 18.17
C ASP A 68 4.56 11.79 17.74
N ALA A 69 5.61 12.28 18.40
CA ALA A 69 6.22 13.58 18.10
C ALA A 69 6.82 13.65 16.67
N SER A 70 7.18 12.50 16.10
CA SER A 70 7.72 12.36 14.75
C SER A 70 6.64 12.05 13.70
N LYS A 71 5.36 12.10 14.09
CA LYS A 71 4.19 11.78 13.26
C LYS A 71 4.09 10.31 12.83
N ASN A 72 4.75 9.39 13.54
CA ASN A 72 4.52 7.96 13.32
C ASN A 72 3.27 7.49 14.06
N ALA A 73 2.48 6.59 13.43
CA ALA A 73 1.37 5.97 14.11
C ALA A 73 1.85 4.96 15.16
N ILE A 74 1.36 5.13 16.39
CA ILE A 74 1.57 4.22 17.52
C ILE A 74 0.21 3.84 18.12
N PRO A 75 0.12 2.74 18.91
CA PRO A 75 -1.13 2.34 19.56
C PRO A 75 -1.79 3.49 20.34
N GLY A 76 -3.08 3.70 20.05
CA GLY A 76 -3.93 4.68 20.71
C GLY A 76 -4.73 4.07 21.87
N PRO A 77 -5.50 4.90 22.60
CA PRO A 77 -6.32 4.42 23.72
C PRO A 77 -7.40 3.39 23.32
N ASN A 78 -7.83 3.38 22.05
CA ASN A 78 -8.82 2.44 21.53
C ASN A 78 -8.19 1.32 20.69
N PHE A 79 -6.88 1.05 20.83
CA PHE A 79 -6.17 0.06 20.02
C PHE A 79 -6.85 -1.31 19.99
N GLU A 80 -7.37 -1.75 21.14
CA GLU A 80 -8.09 -3.03 21.31
C GLU A 80 -9.31 -3.19 20.38
N LYS A 81 -9.90 -2.10 19.87
CA LYS A 81 -10.99 -2.20 18.88
C LYS A 81 -10.54 -2.79 17.54
N ALA A 82 -9.25 -2.73 17.25
CA ALA A 82 -8.64 -3.28 16.05
C ALA A 82 -7.70 -4.46 16.37
N HIS A 83 -7.87 -5.08 17.55
CA HIS A 83 -7.10 -6.25 17.96
C HIS A 83 -7.28 -7.39 16.95
N GLN A 84 -6.16 -7.98 16.52
CA GLN A 84 -6.13 -9.07 15.57
C GLN A 84 -5.89 -10.40 16.28
N GLN A 85 -6.56 -11.43 15.78
CA GLN A 85 -6.47 -12.80 16.29
C GLN A 85 -6.03 -13.75 15.18
N ALA A 86 -5.34 -14.82 15.56
CA ALA A 86 -5.01 -15.91 14.66
C ALA A 86 -6.19 -16.88 14.54
N ALA A 87 -6.39 -17.42 13.35
CA ALA A 87 -7.26 -18.57 13.17
C ALA A 87 -6.58 -19.84 13.70
N LEU A 88 -7.37 -20.73 14.28
CA LEU A 88 -6.98 -22.08 14.66
C LEU A 88 -7.45 -23.06 13.58
N ASP A 89 -6.50 -23.77 12.99
CA ASP A 89 -6.78 -24.89 12.09
C ASP A 89 -6.91 -26.19 12.88
N ASN A 90 -8.07 -26.34 13.55
CA ASN A 90 -8.42 -27.51 14.34
C ASN A 90 -9.44 -28.40 13.61
N GLY A 91 -9.58 -28.25 12.29
CA GLY A 91 -10.43 -29.13 11.50
C GLY A 91 -9.89 -30.57 11.51
N PRO A 92 -10.73 -31.59 11.27
CA PRO A 92 -10.21 -32.88 10.85
C PRO A 92 -9.29 -32.69 9.63
N SER A 93 -8.27 -33.54 9.45
CA SER A 93 -7.32 -33.41 8.34
C SER A 93 -8.06 -33.16 7.02
N ASP A 94 -7.69 -32.08 6.33
CA ASP A 94 -8.26 -31.60 5.06
C ASP A 94 -9.69 -31.03 5.13
N ALA A 95 -10.21 -30.70 6.31
CA ALA A 95 -11.51 -30.05 6.45
C ALA A 95 -11.42 -28.52 6.34
N PHE A 96 -12.17 -27.96 5.39
CA PHE A 96 -12.40 -26.52 5.33
C PHE A 96 -13.36 -26.07 6.45
N LEU A 97 -12.93 -25.08 7.25
CA LEU A 97 -13.77 -24.41 8.24
C LEU A 97 -14.20 -23.04 7.71
N LEU A 98 -15.52 -22.82 7.54
CA LEU A 98 -16.05 -21.52 7.14
C LEU A 98 -15.79 -20.42 8.18
N SER A 99 -15.78 -20.81 9.46
CA SER A 99 -15.50 -19.92 10.59
C SER A 99 -14.57 -20.64 11.56
N PRO A 100 -13.25 -20.66 11.28
CA PRO A 100 -12.30 -21.30 12.16
C PRO A 100 -12.31 -20.61 13.53
N PRO A 101 -12.13 -21.36 14.63
CA PRO A 101 -11.98 -20.76 15.95
C PRO A 101 -10.83 -19.74 15.95
N LYS A 102 -10.96 -18.70 16.78
CA LYS A 102 -9.95 -17.65 16.90
C LYS A 102 -9.17 -17.82 18.19
N GLN A 103 -7.90 -17.45 18.16
CA GLN A 103 -7.04 -17.35 19.33
C GLN A 103 -6.18 -16.10 19.26
N ASN A 104 -5.72 -15.60 20.40
CA ASN A 104 -4.74 -14.52 20.40
C ASN A 104 -3.41 -15.01 19.84
N PHE A 105 -2.64 -14.10 19.24
CA PHE A 105 -1.29 -14.42 18.84
C PHE A 105 -0.40 -14.74 20.05
N PRO A 106 0.62 -15.59 19.91
CA PRO A 106 1.61 -15.81 20.96
C PRO A 106 2.21 -14.47 21.40
N LYS A 107 2.22 -14.20 22.72
CA LYS A 107 2.66 -12.94 23.34
C LYS A 107 1.90 -11.70 22.87
N ASP A 108 0.74 -11.88 22.26
CA ASP A 108 -0.07 -10.80 21.66
C ASP A 108 0.69 -9.99 20.61
N GLN A 109 1.57 -10.67 19.86
CA GLN A 109 2.43 -10.08 18.85
C GLN A 109 2.15 -10.68 17.47
N LEU A 110 2.04 -9.82 16.46
CA LEU A 110 1.93 -10.29 15.09
C LEU A 110 3.23 -10.99 14.66
N PRO A 111 3.14 -12.05 13.83
CA PRO A 111 4.31 -12.60 13.16
C PRO A 111 5.00 -11.49 12.36
N SER A 112 6.34 -11.45 12.29
CA SER A 112 7.01 -10.39 11.54
C SER A 112 6.60 -10.39 10.05
N PRO A 113 6.10 -9.28 9.50
CA PRO A 113 5.90 -9.14 8.06
C PRO A 113 7.23 -9.32 7.34
N GLN A 114 7.17 -9.94 6.17
CA GLN A 114 8.37 -10.31 5.43
C GLN A 114 8.59 -9.44 4.20
N VAL A 115 9.86 -9.31 3.83
CA VAL A 115 10.30 -8.58 2.64
C VAL A 115 9.70 -9.22 1.39
N GLY A 116 8.79 -8.48 0.76
CA GLY A 116 8.24 -8.76 -0.57
C GLY A 116 8.76 -7.75 -1.61
N GLY A 117 8.58 -8.06 -2.89
CA GLY A 117 9.03 -7.20 -3.98
C GLY A 117 10.55 -7.26 -4.23
N PRO A 118 11.07 -6.45 -5.17
CA PRO A 118 12.45 -6.53 -5.63
C PRO A 118 13.40 -5.79 -4.69
N LYS A 119 14.63 -6.29 -4.61
CA LYS A 119 15.71 -5.68 -3.80
C LYS A 119 16.11 -4.30 -4.31
N VAL A 120 16.00 -4.07 -5.62
CA VAL A 120 16.31 -2.80 -6.31
C VAL A 120 15.09 -2.29 -7.08
N SER A 121 15.19 -1.12 -7.72
CA SER A 121 14.11 -0.56 -8.56
C SER A 121 13.65 -1.53 -9.65
N TYR A 122 12.35 -1.48 -10.00
CA TYR A 122 11.76 -2.19 -11.14
C TYR A 122 12.20 -1.65 -12.51
N ILE A 123 12.94 -0.55 -12.54
CA ILE A 123 13.55 0.02 -13.75
C ILE A 123 15.08 -0.17 -13.69
N PRO A 124 15.58 -1.44 -13.65
CA PRO A 124 17.01 -1.69 -13.60
C PRO A 124 17.66 -1.26 -14.93
N ASN A 125 18.89 -0.77 -14.86
CA ASN A 125 19.69 -0.55 -16.05
C ASN A 125 19.95 -1.90 -16.79
N LYS A 126 20.50 -1.84 -18.02
CA LYS A 126 20.99 -3.03 -18.73
C LYS A 126 22.03 -3.74 -17.87
N CYS A 127 21.61 -4.78 -17.17
CA CYS A 127 22.46 -5.49 -16.21
C CYS A 127 23.63 -6.26 -16.84
N GLY A 128 23.75 -6.34 -18.16
CA GLY A 128 24.77 -7.16 -18.81
C GLY A 128 24.74 -8.58 -18.24
N SER A 129 25.87 -9.05 -17.71
CA SER A 129 26.00 -10.32 -16.97
C SER A 129 25.85 -10.20 -15.45
N SER A 130 25.66 -8.99 -14.91
CA SER A 130 25.47 -8.76 -13.48
C SER A 130 24.06 -9.18 -13.05
N PRO A 131 23.87 -9.68 -11.81
CA PRO A 131 22.54 -9.96 -11.30
C PRO A 131 21.66 -8.71 -11.26
N ILE A 132 20.38 -8.85 -11.63
CA ILE A 132 19.39 -7.76 -11.59
C ILE A 132 19.28 -7.12 -10.19
N THR A 133 19.62 -7.86 -9.14
CA THR A 133 19.57 -7.43 -7.73
C THR A 133 20.70 -6.49 -7.31
N THR A 134 21.65 -6.18 -8.20
CA THR A 134 22.76 -5.25 -7.93
C THR A 134 22.86 -4.11 -8.94
N CYS A 135 21.87 -3.98 -9.84
CA CYS A 135 21.90 -2.96 -10.89
C CYS A 135 21.33 -1.62 -10.40
N GLU A 136 21.99 -0.52 -10.75
CA GLU A 136 21.44 0.81 -10.58
C GLU A 136 20.24 1.04 -11.50
N ALA A 137 19.33 1.93 -11.11
CA ALA A 137 18.18 2.30 -11.92
C ALA A 137 18.60 3.23 -13.08
N SER A 138 17.82 3.24 -14.18
CA SER A 138 18.11 4.07 -15.35
C SER A 138 17.03 5.12 -15.62
N LEU A 139 17.40 6.40 -15.51
CA LEU A 139 16.53 7.53 -15.86
C LEU A 139 16.10 7.47 -17.33
N VAL A 140 17.02 7.10 -18.23
CA VAL A 140 16.73 6.98 -19.66
C VAL A 140 15.66 5.91 -19.90
N LEU A 141 15.78 4.75 -19.24
CA LEU A 141 14.78 3.68 -19.39
C LEU A 141 13.44 4.07 -18.75
N ALA A 142 13.47 4.79 -17.62
CA ALA A 142 12.26 5.30 -16.99
C ALA A 142 11.48 6.22 -17.94
N GLN A 143 12.17 7.18 -18.57
CA GLN A 143 11.61 8.12 -19.55
C GLN A 143 11.16 7.45 -20.86
N GLN A 144 11.74 6.30 -21.21
CA GLN A 144 11.30 5.50 -22.35
C GLN A 144 10.07 4.63 -22.03
N SER A 145 9.98 4.15 -20.79
CA SER A 145 8.91 3.23 -20.36
C SER A 145 7.63 3.98 -20.00
N GLU A 146 7.77 5.16 -19.42
CA GLU A 146 6.68 6.07 -19.09
C GLU A 146 7.07 7.44 -19.66
N SER A 147 6.22 8.02 -20.51
CA SER A 147 6.51 9.29 -21.20
C SER A 147 5.52 10.40 -20.87
N GLY A 148 4.46 10.07 -20.12
CA GLY A 148 3.42 11.01 -19.69
C GLY A 148 3.69 11.65 -18.33
N LEU A 149 4.75 11.25 -17.61
CA LEU A 149 5.08 11.85 -16.32
C LEU A 149 5.78 13.20 -16.48
N PRO A 150 5.45 14.20 -15.63
CA PRO A 150 6.27 15.39 -15.49
C PRO A 150 7.70 15.06 -15.05
N ALA A 151 8.66 15.91 -15.41
CA ALA A 151 10.09 15.65 -15.25
C ALA A 151 10.48 15.33 -13.79
N GLU A 152 9.84 15.99 -12.83
CA GLU A 152 10.08 15.85 -11.40
C GLU A 152 9.62 14.50 -10.80
N TYR A 153 8.77 13.74 -11.50
CA TYR A 153 8.27 12.45 -10.99
C TYR A 153 9.13 11.25 -11.38
N TYR A 154 9.99 11.36 -12.40
CA TYR A 154 10.82 10.23 -12.85
C TYR A 154 11.75 9.69 -11.77
N GLN A 155 12.18 10.53 -10.82
CA GLN A 155 13.03 10.10 -9.71
C GLN A 155 12.39 8.97 -8.88
N TYR A 156 11.06 8.96 -8.75
CA TYR A 156 10.34 7.93 -7.98
C TYR A 156 10.28 6.57 -8.70
N LEU A 157 10.55 6.53 -10.02
CA LEU A 157 10.71 5.27 -10.75
C LEU A 157 12.10 4.66 -10.51
N LEU A 158 13.06 5.44 -10.02
CA LEU A 158 14.45 5.01 -9.84
C LEU A 158 14.74 4.44 -8.44
N THR A 159 13.82 4.62 -7.52
CA THR A 159 13.93 4.27 -6.10
C THR A 159 12.93 3.18 -5.72
N GLY A 160 12.81 2.89 -4.42
CA GLY A 160 11.77 2.01 -3.87
C GLY A 160 12.20 0.57 -3.57
N GLY A 161 13.32 0.10 -4.14
CA GLY A 161 13.86 -1.23 -3.86
C GLY A 161 14.03 -1.51 -2.37
N THR A 162 13.78 -2.76 -1.94
CA THR A 162 13.77 -3.09 -0.50
C THR A 162 15.14 -3.10 0.16
N GLY A 163 16.21 -3.24 -0.62
CA GLY A 163 17.59 -3.41 -0.13
C GLY A 163 17.85 -4.71 0.63
N GLN A 164 16.84 -5.56 0.83
CA GLN A 164 16.89 -6.73 1.71
C GLN A 164 16.70 -8.04 0.94
N THR A 165 17.07 -9.15 1.57
CA THR A 165 16.79 -10.49 1.07
C THR A 165 15.29 -10.77 1.17
N SER A 166 14.71 -11.36 0.14
CA SER A 166 13.28 -11.72 0.18
C SER A 166 13.02 -12.83 1.21
N HIS A 167 11.78 -12.91 1.72
CA HIS A 167 11.35 -13.95 2.66
C HIS A 167 12.00 -13.88 4.05
N THR A 168 12.61 -12.75 4.40
CA THR A 168 13.09 -12.44 5.77
C THR A 168 12.22 -11.35 6.41
N PRO A 169 12.19 -11.20 7.74
CA PRO A 169 11.51 -10.07 8.39
C PRO A 169 11.97 -8.72 7.82
N ASP A 170 11.03 -7.85 7.44
CA ASP A 170 11.33 -6.56 6.81
C ASP A 170 11.81 -5.53 7.84
N GLN A 171 13.13 -5.34 7.90
CA GLN A 171 13.79 -4.45 8.87
C GLN A 171 13.48 -2.97 8.66
N ARG A 172 12.83 -2.59 7.55
CA ARG A 172 12.37 -1.22 7.33
C ARG A 172 11.16 -0.89 8.20
N ILE A 173 10.43 -1.90 8.68
CA ILE A 173 9.28 -1.72 9.58
C ILE A 173 9.79 -1.55 11.01
N SER A 174 9.41 -0.46 11.64
CA SER A 174 9.77 -0.18 13.02
C SER A 174 9.23 -1.28 13.96
N ASN A 175 10.11 -1.82 14.81
CA ASN A 175 9.76 -2.87 15.77
C ASN A 175 9.18 -4.16 15.13
N VAL A 176 9.66 -4.53 13.94
CA VAL A 176 9.16 -5.68 13.14
C VAL A 176 9.05 -7.01 13.89
N ASN A 177 9.85 -7.22 14.95
CA ASN A 177 9.87 -8.47 15.73
C ASN A 177 8.99 -8.45 16.99
N ALA A 178 8.32 -7.33 17.29
CA ALA A 178 7.43 -7.21 18.44
C ALA A 178 6.23 -6.30 18.13
N LEU A 179 5.68 -6.43 16.93
CA LEU A 179 4.50 -5.68 16.50
C LEU A 179 3.29 -6.09 17.36
N PRO A 180 2.57 -5.14 17.98
CA PRO A 180 1.33 -5.46 18.68
C PRO A 180 0.30 -6.12 17.75
N ALA A 181 -0.56 -6.97 18.29
CA ALA A 181 -1.64 -7.67 17.58
C ALA A 181 -2.73 -6.71 17.05
N GLY A 182 -2.40 -5.86 16.08
CA GLY A 182 -3.30 -4.86 15.52
C GLY A 182 -2.62 -3.99 14.45
N PRO A 183 -3.19 -2.83 14.10
CA PRO A 183 -2.59 -1.94 13.09
C PRO A 183 -1.18 -1.48 13.47
N PHE A 184 -0.29 -1.44 12.49
CA PHE A 184 1.08 -0.95 12.66
C PHE A 184 1.49 -0.04 11.50
N GLN A 185 2.42 0.87 11.76
CA GLN A 185 2.91 1.83 10.79
C GLN A 185 3.85 1.15 9.77
N LEU A 186 3.61 1.39 8.48
CA LEU A 186 4.53 1.00 7.41
C LEU A 186 5.53 2.11 7.11
N THR A 187 5.05 3.28 6.70
CA THR A 187 5.92 4.39 6.32
C THR A 187 6.46 5.13 7.54
N ASN A 188 7.77 5.28 7.65
CA ASN A 188 8.43 5.93 8.81
C ASN A 188 9.39 7.05 8.40
N GLY A 189 9.27 7.56 7.16
CA GLY A 189 10.07 8.69 6.65
C GLY A 189 11.53 8.37 6.34
N ASP A 190 12.11 7.38 7.02
CA ASP A 190 13.52 7.02 6.94
C ASP A 190 13.74 5.74 6.13
N ALA A 191 13.37 4.59 6.71
CA ALA A 191 13.66 3.28 6.14
C ALA A 191 12.59 2.82 5.14
N MET A 192 11.36 3.34 5.27
CA MET A 192 10.26 3.09 4.36
C MET A 192 9.58 4.41 3.96
N PRO A 193 10.20 5.22 3.08
CA PRO A 193 9.55 6.39 2.48
C PRO A 193 8.38 5.99 1.57
N TYR A 194 7.59 6.99 1.13
CA TYR A 194 6.35 6.78 0.38
C TYR A 194 6.50 6.02 -0.94
N ASP A 195 7.66 6.15 -1.59
CA ASP A 195 8.03 5.47 -2.83
C ASP A 195 8.63 4.07 -2.60
N SER A 196 8.68 3.60 -1.35
CA SER A 196 9.14 2.25 -1.03
C SER A 196 8.24 1.18 -1.61
N TYR A 197 8.85 0.15 -2.18
CA TYR A 197 8.19 -1.11 -2.45
C TYR A 197 7.93 -1.81 -1.12
N SER A 198 6.75 -1.59 -0.56
CA SER A 198 6.31 -2.24 0.67
C SER A 198 5.72 -3.64 0.41
N ALA A 199 5.49 -3.98 -0.87
CA ALA A 199 4.59 -5.05 -1.28
C ALA A 199 3.23 -4.96 -0.54
N SER A 200 2.47 -6.06 -0.50
CA SER A 200 1.51 -6.29 0.58
C SER A 200 2.29 -6.99 1.69
N PRO A 201 2.65 -6.32 2.80
CA PRO A 201 3.32 -6.98 3.92
C PRO A 201 2.35 -8.01 4.50
N VAL A 202 2.49 -9.25 4.04
CA VAL A 202 1.61 -10.36 4.40
C VAL A 202 2.18 -11.10 5.61
N HIS A 203 1.32 -11.37 6.58
CA HIS A 203 1.51 -12.52 7.46
C HIS A 203 1.07 -13.73 6.65
N ARG A 204 2.00 -14.68 6.39
CA ARG A 204 1.90 -15.72 5.35
C ARG A 204 0.75 -16.74 5.45
N PHE A 205 -0.24 -16.50 6.31
CA PHE A 205 -1.37 -17.41 6.46
C PHE A 205 -2.33 -17.39 5.25
N TYR A 206 -2.49 -16.26 4.54
CA TYR A 206 -3.50 -16.13 3.46
C TYR A 206 -2.95 -16.13 2.02
N GLN A 207 -1.68 -16.51 1.79
CA GLN A 207 -1.26 -16.77 0.41
C GLN A 207 -1.85 -18.10 -0.08
N MET A 208 -2.82 -17.99 -1.00
CA MET A 208 -3.23 -19.06 -1.92
C MET A 208 -3.94 -20.29 -1.31
N TRP A 209 -5.04 -20.05 -0.59
CA TRP A 209 -6.19 -20.98 -0.59
C TRP A 209 -7.30 -20.49 -1.53
N GLN A 210 -6.93 -19.83 -2.63
CA GLN A 210 -7.81 -19.79 -3.78
C GLN A 210 -7.74 -21.18 -4.41
N GLN A 211 -8.86 -21.89 -4.35
CA GLN A 211 -9.06 -23.13 -5.05
C GLN A 211 -8.53 -23.01 -6.49
N LEU A 212 -7.63 -23.92 -6.86
CA LEU A 212 -7.50 -24.37 -8.25
C LEU A 212 -8.60 -25.39 -8.52
#